data_AF-A0AAW6DLJ3-F1
#
_entry.id   AF-A0AAW6DLJ3-F1
#
_cell.length_a   1.000
_cell.length_b   1.000
_cell.length_c   1.000
_cell.angle_alpha   90.00
_cell.angle_beta   90.00
_cell.angle_gamma   90.00
#
_symmetry.space_group_name_H-M   'P 1'
#
loop_
_entity.id
_entity.type
_entity.pdbx_description
1 polymer ?
#
loop_
_entity_poly.entity_id
_entity_poly.type
_entity_poly.pdbx_seq_one_letter_code
_entity_poly.pdbx_strand_id
1 'polypeptide(L)' 'MFDKVEFDGQIGFIFGRRNSGYFDIRKLNREVIHRSASWKKLKLLETRRSLLTERGMQGVGIAEYFMKKRKGWLGINGK' A
#
# COMPACT_ATOMS: atom_id res chain seq x y z
N MET A 1 -7.13 -4.66 4.31
CA MET A 1 -6.38 -3.87 3.31
C MET A 1 -6.52 -2.43 3.75
N PHE A 2 -5.43 -1.68 3.88
CA PHE A 2 -5.41 -0.31 4.40
C PHE A 2 -4.57 0.53 3.45
N ASP A 3 -4.91 0.45 2.17
CA ASP A 3 -4.19 1.23 1.17
C ASP A 3 -4.51 2.70 1.41
N LYS A 4 -3.46 3.52 1.47
CA LYS A 4 -3.55 4.95 1.70
C LYS A 4 -3.88 5.61 0.37
N VAL A 5 -4.94 6.40 0.35
CA VAL A 5 -5.44 7.07 -0.85
C VAL A 5 -5.75 8.53 -0.54
N GLU A 6 -5.66 9.36 -1.56
CA GLU A 6 -6.26 10.69 -1.59
C GLU A 6 -7.61 10.59 -2.31
N PHE A 7 -8.65 11.16 -1.71
CA PHE A 7 -9.98 11.30 -2.28
C PHE A 7 -10.43 12.74 -2.05
N ASP A 8 -10.65 13.48 -3.15
CA ASP A 8 -11.17 14.85 -3.11
C ASP A 8 -10.35 15.79 -2.19
N GLY A 9 -9.02 15.73 -2.31
CA GLY A 9 -8.09 16.50 -1.47
C GLY A 9 -7.93 16.00 -0.03
N GLN A 10 -8.64 14.93 0.37
CA GLN A 10 -8.56 14.36 1.70
C GLN A 10 -7.80 13.02 1.69
N ILE A 11 -6.93 12.83 2.68
CA ILE A 11 -6.19 11.58 2.84
C ILE A 11 -7.01 10.62 3.70
N GLY A 12 -7.16 9.39 3.21
CA GLY A 12 -7.86 8.31 3.90
C GLY A 12 -7.29 6.94 3.56
N PHE A 13 -7.96 5.92 4.07
CA PHE A 13 -7.61 4.52 3.87
C PHE A 13 -8.81 3.75 3.35
N ILE A 14 -8.57 2.83 2.41
CA ILE A 14 -9.60 1.93 1.92
C ILE A 14 -9.92 0.89 3.01
N PHE A 15 -11.15 0.87 3.52
CA PHE A 15 -11.65 -0.11 4.50
C PHE A 15 -12.52 -1.21 3.86
N GLY A 16 -13.09 -0.95 2.69
CA GLY A 16 -13.96 -1.90 1.99
C GLY A 16 -13.87 -1.75 0.48
N ARG A 17 -13.97 -2.87 -0.24
CA ARG A 17 -13.99 -2.93 -1.71
C ARG A 17 -15.35 -3.47 -2.15
N ARG A 18 -15.96 -2.85 -3.15
CA ARG A 18 -17.15 -3.38 -3.83
C ARG A 18 -16.75 -3.87 -5.22
N ASN A 19 -17.40 -4.95 -5.68
CA ASN A 19 -17.13 -5.54 -7.00
C ASN A 19 -17.35 -4.55 -8.16
N SER A 20 -18.17 -3.52 -7.96
CA SER A 20 -18.45 -2.46 -8.93
C SER A 20 -17.40 -1.34 -9.00
N GLY A 21 -16.26 -1.46 -8.30
CA GLY A 21 -15.18 -0.46 -8.35
C GLY A 21 -15.40 0.73 -7.41
N TYR A 22 -16.12 0.52 -6.31
CA TYR A 22 -16.34 1.51 -5.27
C TYR A 22 -15.67 1.09 -3.96
N PHE A 23 -15.28 2.09 -3.16
CA PHE A 23 -14.53 1.89 -1.93
C PHE A 23 -15.17 2.61 -0.73
N ASP A 24 -15.08 1.99 0.44
CA ASP A 24 -15.31 2.64 1.73
C ASP A 24 -13.99 3.26 2.19
N ILE A 25 -13.97 4.58 2.39
CA ILE A 25 -12.78 5.35 2.75
C ILE A 25 -12.98 5.97 4.11
N ARG A 26 -12.01 5.74 5.00
CA ARG A 26 -12.04 6.23 6.38
C ARG A 26 -10.67 6.71 6.81
N LYS A 27 -10.66 7.57 7.82
CA LYS A 27 -9.45 7.89 8.58
C LYS A 27 -9.11 6.73 9.53
N LEU A 28 -7.91 6.76 10.11
CA LEU A 28 -7.47 5.74 11.09
C LEU A 28 -8.33 5.72 12.36
N ASN A 29 -8.87 6.88 12.75
CA ASN A 29 -9.82 7.02 13.86
C ASN A 29 -11.24 6.48 13.53
N ARG A 30 -11.41 5.81 12.38
CA ARG A 30 -12.67 5.25 11.85
C ARG A 30 -13.71 6.28 11.41
N GLU A 31 -13.38 7.57 11.40
CA GLU A 31 -14.21 8.61 10.80
C GLU A 31 -14.39 8.31 9.31
N VAL A 32 -15.64 8.34 8.85
CA VAL A 32 -16.00 8.03 7.47
C VAL A 32 -15.75 9.26 6.60
N ILE A 33 -14.86 9.13 5.62
CA ILE A 33 -14.68 10.15 4.57
C ILE A 33 -15.74 9.94 3.49
N HIS A 34 -15.89 8.70 3.01
CA HIS A 34 -16.88 8.38 1.99
C HIS A 34 -17.19 6.88 1.93
N ARG A 35 -18.47 6.47 1.90
CA ARG A 35 -18.85 5.05 1.94
C ARG A 35 -18.85 4.35 0.57
N SER A 36 -18.78 5.10 -0.53
CA SER A 36 -18.88 4.59 -1.90
C SER A 36 -18.04 5.39 -2.89
N ALA A 37 -16.76 5.60 -2.57
CA ALA A 37 -15.87 6.40 -3.41
C ALA A 37 -15.58 5.64 -4.70
N SER A 38 -15.86 6.26 -5.85
CA SER A 38 -15.51 5.68 -7.15
C SER A 38 -13.99 5.63 -7.31
N TRP A 39 -13.48 4.51 -7.80
CA TRP A 39 -12.05 4.33 -8.09
C TRP A 39 -11.45 5.45 -8.96
N LYS A 40 -12.26 6.05 -9.85
CA LYS A 40 -11.85 7.14 -10.76
C LYS A 40 -11.45 8.42 -10.02
N LYS A 41 -11.90 8.60 -8.78
CA LYS A 41 -11.62 9.76 -7.95
C LYS A 41 -10.50 9.52 -6.92
N LEU A 42 -9.86 8.35 -6.98
CA LEU A 42 -8.83 7.96 -6.03
C LEU A 42 -7.46 8.08 -6.62
N LYS A 43 -6.56 8.68 -5.84
CA LYS A 43 -5.13 8.63 -6.08
C LYS A 43 -4.49 7.75 -5.03
N LEU A 44 -3.88 6.65 -5.47
CA LEU A 44 -3.14 5.75 -4.59
C LEU A 44 -1.86 6.45 -4.13
N LEU A 45 -1.70 6.58 -2.81
CA LEU A 45 -0.51 7.18 -2.19
C LEU A 45 0.45 6.09 -1.72
N GLU A 46 -0.09 5.04 -1.09
CA GLU A 46 0.71 3.92 -0.59
C GLU A 46 -0.13 2.63 -0.65
N THR A 47 0.46 1.57 -1.22
CA THR A 47 -0.12 0.23 -1.10
C THR A 47 0.15 -0.32 0.29
N ARG A 48 -0.76 -1.13 0.84
CA ARG A 48 -0.45 -1.83 2.09
C ARG A 48 0.85 -2.62 1.92
N ARG A 49 1.83 -2.36 2.77
CA ARG A 49 2.99 -3.22 2.89
C ARG A 49 2.51 -4.45 3.67
N SER A 50 2.43 -5.60 3.01
CA SER A 50 2.17 -6.88 3.64
C SER A 50 3.36 -7.26 4.53
N LEU A 51 3.45 -6.65 5.70
CA LEU A 51 4.34 -7.09 6.78
C LEU A 51 3.50 -7.41 8.03
N LEU A 52 2.34 -8.03 7.81
CA LEU A 52 1.65 -8.81 8.83
C LEU A 52 2.15 -10.25 8.71
N THR A 53 3.34 -10.54 9.26
CA THR A 53 3.77 -11.94 9.46
C THR A 53 4.44 -12.09 10.80
N GLU A 54 3.68 -12.52 11.80
CA GLU A 54 4.22 -13.17 13.00
C GLU A 54 3.46 -14.46 13.32
N ARG A 55 3.33 -15.36 12.32
CA ARG A 55 3.22 -16.84 12.54
C ARG A 55 3.75 -17.66 11.36
N GLY A 56 4.76 -17.14 10.64
CA GLY A 56 5.30 -17.86 9.49
C GLY A 56 6.39 -17.10 8.77
N MET A 57 7.41 -16.64 9.50
CA MET A 57 8.63 -16.18 8.85
C MET A 57 9.39 -17.41 8.35
N GLN A 58 9.08 -17.87 7.15
CA GLN A 58 10.07 -18.58 6.34
C GLN A 58 10.82 -17.53 5.54
N GLY A 59 12.09 -17.35 5.88
CA GLY A 59 13.05 -16.58 5.09
C GLY A 59 13.20 -15.15 5.56
N VAL A 60 14.25 -14.93 6.35
CA VAL A 60 15.11 -13.76 6.14
C VAL A 60 15.23 -13.50 4.63
N GLY A 61 14.88 -12.29 4.19
CA GLY A 61 15.26 -11.83 2.86
C GLY A 61 14.20 -11.18 1.99
N ILE A 62 12.93 -10.99 2.38
CA ILE A 62 11.99 -10.30 1.46
C ILE A 62 12.38 -8.83 1.30
N ALA A 63 12.61 -8.12 2.41
CA ALA A 63 13.07 -6.73 2.37
C ALA A 63 14.48 -6.61 1.75
N GLU A 64 15.40 -7.50 2.11
CA GLU A 64 16.75 -7.53 1.56
C GLU A 64 16.76 -7.81 0.05
N TYR A 65 15.95 -8.76 -0.43
CA TYR A 65 15.73 -9.07 -1.85
C TYR A 65 15.24 -7.84 -2.61
N PHE A 66 14.21 -7.15 -2.09
CA PHE A 66 13.68 -5.95 -2.74
C PHE A 66 14.68 -4.79 -2.74
N MET A 67 15.48 -4.63 -1.67
CA MET A 67 16.50 -3.58 -1.58
C MET A 67 17.70 -3.85 -2.50
N LYS A 68 18.15 -5.10 -2.60
CA LYS A 68 19.25 -5.53 -3.49
C LYS A 68 18.91 -5.35 -4.97
N LYS A 69 17.65 -5.60 -5.35
CA LYS A 69 17.19 -5.47 -6.74
C LYS A 69 16.93 -4.03 -7.18
N ARG A 70 16.64 -3.12 -6.23
CA ARG A 70 16.41 -1.69 -6.50
C ARG A 70 17.71 -0.90 -6.72
N LYS A 71 18.82 -1.32 -6.11
CA LYS A 71 20.17 -0.77 -6.36
C LYS A 71 20.85 -1.53 -7.50
N GLY A 72 20.47 -1.23 -8.74
CA GLY A 72 21.13 -1.75 -9.94
C GLY A 72 22.65 -1.79 -9.75
N TRP A 73 23.23 -2.97 -9.98
CA TRP A 73 24.65 -3.26 -9.86
C TRP A 73 25.39 -2.44 -10.94
N LEU A 74 25.81 -1.23 -10.58
CA LEU A 74 26.78 -0.42 -11.28
C LEU A 74 28.01 -0.38 -10.38
N GLY A 75 29.00 -1.21 -10.73
CA GLY A 75 30.20 -1.37 -9.92
C GLY A 75 31.08 -2.53 -10.39
N ILE A 76 31.49 -2.47 -11.65
CA ILE A 76 32.85 -2.89 -12.03
C ILE A 76 33.84 -2.32 -11.02
N ASN A 77 34.52 -3.18 -10.27
CA ASN A 77 35.80 -2.91 -9.62
C ASN A 77 36.62 -4.17 -9.88
N GLY A 78 37.67 -4.16 -10.70
CA GLY A 78 38.68 -3.11 -10.76
C GLY A 78 39.63 -3.23 -9.57
N LYS A 79 40.17 -4.43 -9.34
CA LYS A 79 41.53 -4.70 -8.86
C LYS A 79 42.00 -6.00 -9.47
#